data_AF-A0A8R1X170-F1
#
_entry.id   AF-A0A8R1X170-F1
#
_cell.length_a   1.000
_cell.length_b   1.000
_cell.length_c   1.000
_cell.angle_alpha   90.00
_cell.angle_beta   90.00
_cell.angle_gamma   90.00
#
_symmetry.space_group_name_H-M   'P 1'
#
loop_
_entity.id
_entity.type
_entity.pdbx_description
1 polymer ?
#
loop_
_entity_poly.entity_id
_entity_poly.type
_entity_poly.pdbx_seq_one_letter_code
_entity_poly.pdbx_strand_id
1 'polypeptide(L)'
;MEIQNKKTDILDFLFKNSFNTLTYEEKCQLKSNRSTPNIALEYKEEWTVDGISSIKNFIRKSEKHSISKKHLINQEKFHLLGKVRIEHAILEGRRLAATKHNEQVSINRRLIARNYLELLDLLAQEEHLLKDHFLSSSIFKGTSKIIQNDLIDRVTTILNSNIFKEIQTANYISIQADETTDVSCRSQMSIIFRYVIEEEIVERFIGFFDVSSDKTGSGLADVILSVIKKWDLGNKIIAQTYDGASVMSGTKNGVQSLIKNIYPNVLFIHCYAHQLNLVLLYGAKTIKPVKLFICNLTMFHTFFSRSSKRSELLRQQGFKLPNHSDTRWNYHSRAASTIKTHFIELKMLLHM
;
A
#
# COMPACT_ATOMS: atom_id res chain seq x y z
N MET A 1 33.17 28.75 -38.46
CA MET A 1 32.83 29.57 -37.28
C MET A 1 31.31 29.69 -37.18
N GLU A 2 30.61 28.55 -37.17
CA GLU A 2 29.18 28.50 -37.52
C GLU A 2 28.43 27.35 -36.81
N ILE A 3 28.81 27.05 -35.55
CA ILE A 3 28.11 26.04 -34.71
C ILE A 3 27.55 26.66 -33.42
N GLN A 4 27.86 27.93 -33.11
CA GLN A 4 27.33 28.61 -31.93
C GLN A 4 25.99 29.33 -32.12
N ASN A 5 25.50 29.53 -33.36
CA ASN A 5 24.28 30.33 -33.60
C ASN A 5 22.94 29.56 -33.59
N LYS A 6 22.91 28.22 -33.49
CA LYS A 6 21.63 27.46 -33.48
C LYS A 6 21.10 27.09 -32.09
N LYS A 7 21.91 27.20 -31.03
CA LYS A 7 21.46 26.91 -29.65
C LYS A 7 20.70 28.08 -29.02
N THR A 8 21.02 29.31 -29.42
CA THR A 8 20.34 30.53 -28.99
C THR A 8 18.92 30.61 -29.53
N ASP A 9 18.65 30.13 -30.76
CA ASP A 9 17.31 30.19 -31.38
C ASP A 9 16.25 29.33 -30.68
N ILE A 10 16.60 28.16 -30.15
CA ILE A 10 15.61 27.28 -29.49
C ILE A 10 15.27 27.77 -28.09
N LEU A 11 16.25 28.28 -27.35
CA LEU A 11 15.99 28.85 -26.04
C LEU A 11 15.26 30.19 -26.17
N ASP A 12 15.61 31.04 -27.15
CA ASP A 12 14.84 32.26 -27.46
C ASP A 12 13.43 31.96 -27.96
N PHE A 13 13.23 30.87 -28.71
CA PHE A 13 11.88 30.40 -29.12
C PHE A 13 11.05 29.91 -27.92
N LEU A 14 11.68 29.25 -26.95
CA LEU A 14 11.02 28.74 -25.74
C LEU A 14 10.74 29.86 -24.72
N PHE A 15 11.57 30.90 -24.65
CA PHE A 15 11.39 32.04 -23.75
C PHE A 15 10.50 33.14 -24.35
N LYS A 16 10.53 33.40 -25.67
CA LYS A 16 9.60 34.34 -26.33
C LYS A 16 8.16 33.82 -26.34
N ASN A 17 7.94 32.52 -26.47
CA ASN A 17 6.59 31.93 -26.53
C ASN A 17 6.09 31.51 -25.14
N SER A 18 6.19 32.43 -24.18
CA SER A 18 5.54 32.30 -22.86
C SER A 18 4.19 31.61 -23.01
N PHE A 19 4.05 30.47 -22.33
CA PHE A 19 2.85 29.63 -22.31
C PHE A 19 1.60 30.50 -22.09
N ASN A 20 0.66 30.41 -23.04
CA ASN A 20 -0.60 31.15 -23.15
C ASN A 20 -0.53 32.41 -24.02
N THR A 21 -1.01 32.30 -25.27
CA THR A 21 -2.00 33.22 -25.87
C THR A 21 -2.26 32.81 -27.32
N LEU A 22 -3.28 31.97 -27.54
CA LEU A 22 -4.07 31.98 -28.77
C LEU A 22 -5.50 31.60 -28.36
N THR A 23 -6.46 32.46 -28.64
CA THR A 23 -7.88 32.18 -28.39
C THR A 23 -8.39 31.17 -29.42
N TYR A 24 -9.42 30.42 -29.02
CA TYR A 24 -9.98 29.28 -29.74
C TYR A 24 -10.38 29.59 -31.20
N GLU A 25 -10.73 30.83 -31.51
CA GLU A 25 -11.22 31.26 -32.82
C GLU A 25 -10.12 31.39 -33.89
N GLU A 26 -8.88 31.70 -33.49
CA GLU A 26 -7.76 31.85 -34.42
C GLU A 26 -7.24 30.49 -34.93
N LYS A 27 -7.50 29.39 -34.20
CA LYS A 27 -7.15 28.02 -34.62
C LYS A 27 -8.17 27.40 -35.57
N CYS A 28 -9.38 27.95 -35.68
CA CYS A 28 -10.44 27.39 -36.51
C CYS A 28 -10.35 27.79 -38.00
N GLN A 29 -9.58 28.82 -38.35
CA GLN A 29 -9.44 29.27 -39.75
C GLN A 29 -8.43 28.48 -40.59
N LEU A 30 -7.66 27.56 -40.00
CA LEU A 30 -6.71 26.71 -40.74
C LEU A 30 -7.29 25.36 -41.20
N LYS A 31 -8.58 25.10 -40.96
CA LYS A 31 -9.25 23.88 -41.44
C LYS A 31 -10.16 24.16 -42.63
N SER A 32 -9.58 24.18 -43.83
CA SER A 32 -10.30 23.81 -45.04
C SER A 32 -9.52 22.73 -45.80
N ASN A 33 -9.92 21.48 -45.60
CA ASN A 33 -10.14 20.45 -46.63
C ASN A 33 -10.02 19.02 -46.09
N ARG A 34 -11.16 18.32 -46.23
CA ARG A 34 -11.36 16.85 -46.36
C ARG A 34 -11.58 15.98 -45.11
N SER A 35 -12.86 15.60 -44.97
CA SER A 35 -13.46 14.25 -44.91
C SER A 35 -12.75 13.09 -44.17
N THR A 36 -13.38 12.73 -43.03
CA THR A 36 -13.64 11.42 -42.36
C THR A 36 -13.48 10.11 -43.17
N PRO A 37 -13.51 8.86 -42.61
CA PRO A 37 -13.83 8.39 -41.24
C PRO A 37 -12.98 7.21 -40.64
N ASN A 38 -13.18 6.97 -39.34
CA ASN A 38 -13.05 5.73 -38.52
C ASN A 38 -12.22 4.52 -39.00
N ILE A 39 -11.27 4.08 -38.17
CA ILE A 39 -11.02 2.66 -37.81
C ILE A 39 -10.38 2.62 -36.40
N ALA A 40 -10.92 1.80 -35.52
CA ALA A 40 -10.41 1.50 -34.19
C ALA A 40 -8.98 0.96 -34.24
N LEU A 41 -8.06 1.55 -33.48
CA LEU A 41 -6.75 0.97 -33.21
C LEU A 41 -6.40 1.22 -31.74
N GLU A 42 -6.39 0.14 -30.96
CA GLU A 42 -5.61 0.04 -29.72
C GLU A 42 -4.20 0.58 -30.00
N TYR A 43 -3.86 1.74 -29.43
CA TYR A 43 -2.48 2.22 -29.50
C TYR A 43 -1.70 1.70 -28.30
N LYS A 44 -0.89 0.67 -28.59
CA LYS A 44 0.33 0.28 -27.87
C LYS A 44 1.08 1.51 -27.34
N GLU A 45 1.52 1.40 -26.09
CA GLU A 45 2.47 2.24 -25.35
C GLU A 45 2.94 3.52 -26.06
N GLU A 46 2.36 4.65 -25.64
CA GLU A 46 2.64 5.99 -26.18
C GLU A 46 4.09 6.45 -25.94
N TRP A 47 4.75 5.85 -24.94
CA TRP A 47 6.18 5.94 -24.68
C TRP A 47 6.73 4.53 -24.56
N THR A 48 7.83 4.25 -25.25
CA THR A 48 8.66 3.08 -24.98
C THR A 48 9.27 3.24 -23.59
N VAL A 49 9.41 2.14 -22.83
CA VAL A 49 9.99 2.11 -21.47
C VAL A 49 11.34 2.85 -21.42
N ASP A 50 12.10 2.83 -22.51
CA ASP A 50 13.43 3.44 -22.65
C ASP A 50 13.44 4.86 -23.28
N GLY A 51 12.28 5.51 -23.43
CA GLY A 51 12.20 6.85 -24.05
C GLY A 51 12.27 6.83 -25.58
N ILE A 52 12.51 8.00 -26.22
CA ILE A 52 12.43 8.13 -27.69
C ILE A 52 13.76 7.72 -28.33
N SER A 53 13.80 6.55 -28.96
CA SER A 53 15.00 5.99 -29.63
C SER A 53 15.46 6.75 -30.88
N SER A 54 14.67 7.67 -31.42
CA SER A 54 15.03 8.46 -32.60
C SER A 54 14.35 9.83 -32.65
N ILE A 55 15.16 10.89 -32.78
CA ILE A 55 14.69 12.28 -32.78
C ILE A 55 13.80 12.61 -33.99
N LYS A 56 13.95 11.89 -35.10
CA LYS A 56 13.11 12.05 -36.30
C LYS A 56 11.64 11.70 -36.03
N ASN A 57 11.38 10.80 -35.08
CA ASN A 57 10.05 10.40 -34.68
C ASN A 57 9.51 11.19 -33.48
N PHE A 58 10.31 12.11 -32.93
CA PHE A 58 9.98 12.86 -31.72
C PHE A 58 8.70 13.67 -31.92
N ILE A 59 8.62 14.47 -32.97
CA ILE A 59 7.47 15.37 -33.24
C ILE A 59 6.17 14.57 -33.29
N ARG A 60 6.15 13.47 -34.06
CA ARG A 60 4.97 12.60 -34.17
C ARG A 60 4.60 11.93 -32.84
N LYS A 61 5.59 11.47 -32.06
CA LYS A 61 5.34 10.84 -30.75
C LYS A 61 4.92 11.86 -29.70
N SER A 62 5.48 13.07 -29.71
CA SER A 62 5.10 14.16 -28.79
C SER A 62 3.69 14.65 -29.07
N GLU A 63 3.31 14.77 -30.35
CA GLU A 63 1.93 15.10 -30.74
C GLU A 63 0.96 14.03 -30.26
N LYS A 64 1.25 12.74 -30.51
CA LYS A 64 0.42 11.63 -30.01
C LYS A 64 0.34 11.59 -28.49
N HIS A 65 1.45 11.86 -27.79
CA HIS A 65 1.44 11.94 -26.33
C HIS A 65 0.61 13.13 -25.83
N SER A 66 0.71 14.30 -26.45
CA SER A 66 0.02 15.51 -26.00
C SER A 66 -1.51 15.39 -26.01
N ILE A 67 -2.05 14.62 -26.96
CA ILE A 67 -3.49 14.33 -27.07
C ILE A 67 -3.89 13.07 -26.29
N SER A 68 -2.95 12.42 -25.63
CA SER A 68 -3.18 11.15 -24.99
C SER A 68 -3.96 11.30 -23.70
N LYS A 69 -4.82 10.32 -23.41
CA LYS A 69 -5.62 10.32 -22.19
C LYS A 69 -4.75 10.43 -20.94
N LYS A 70 -3.57 9.79 -20.94
CA LYS A 70 -2.62 9.80 -19.82
C LYS A 70 -2.01 11.20 -19.63
N HIS A 71 -1.62 11.86 -20.72
CA HIS A 71 -1.10 13.23 -20.66
C HIS A 71 -2.16 14.22 -20.16
N LEU A 72 -3.35 14.18 -20.75
CA LEU A 72 -4.46 15.06 -20.39
C LEU A 72 -4.86 14.90 -18.91
N ILE A 73 -4.98 13.67 -18.42
CA ILE A 73 -5.27 13.39 -16.99
C ILE A 73 -4.14 13.92 -16.09
N ASN A 74 -2.88 13.75 -16.47
CA ASN A 74 -1.75 14.23 -15.67
C ASN A 74 -1.65 15.75 -15.68
N GLN A 75 -1.94 16.39 -16.81
CA GLN A 75 -1.99 17.84 -16.96
C GLN A 75 -3.12 18.44 -16.11
N GLU A 76 -4.30 17.81 -16.12
CA GLU A 76 -5.42 18.19 -15.26
C GLU A 76 -5.07 18.02 -13.77
N LYS A 77 -4.49 16.87 -13.39
CA LYS A 77 -4.00 16.63 -12.02
C LYS A 77 -2.96 17.65 -11.58
N PHE A 78 -2.05 18.05 -12.47
CA PHE A 78 -1.06 19.09 -12.19
C PHE A 78 -1.72 20.46 -12.02
N HIS A 79 -2.73 20.80 -12.83
CA HIS A 79 -3.52 22.02 -12.68
C HIS A 79 -4.35 22.08 -11.38
N LEU A 80 -4.74 20.90 -10.88
CA LEU A 80 -5.46 20.72 -9.62
C LEU A 80 -4.52 20.58 -8.40
N LEU A 81 -3.21 20.49 -8.62
CA LEU A 81 -2.21 20.35 -7.57
C LEU A 81 -2.26 21.57 -6.64
N GLY A 82 -2.53 21.35 -5.35
CA GLY A 82 -2.70 22.41 -4.35
C GLY A 82 -4.07 23.12 -4.34
N LYS A 83 -4.94 22.89 -5.34
CA LYS A 83 -6.33 23.40 -5.37
C LYS A 83 -7.34 22.44 -4.74
N VAL A 84 -7.05 21.14 -4.76
CA VAL A 84 -7.85 20.14 -4.06
C VAL A 84 -7.58 20.24 -2.56
N ARG A 85 -8.63 20.35 -1.75
CA ARG A 85 -8.48 20.30 -0.29
C ARG A 85 -7.75 19.00 0.08
N ILE A 86 -6.70 19.14 0.88
CA ILE A 86 -5.85 18.02 1.31
C ILE A 86 -6.68 16.89 1.92
N GLU A 87 -7.74 17.23 2.65
CA GLU A 87 -8.71 16.27 3.21
C GLU A 87 -9.33 15.36 2.14
N HIS A 88 -9.74 15.92 0.99
CA HIS A 88 -10.41 15.20 -0.09
C HIS A 88 -9.42 14.33 -0.89
N ALA A 89 -8.20 14.83 -1.11
CA ALA A 89 -7.14 14.07 -1.76
C ALA A 89 -6.71 12.85 -0.93
N ILE A 90 -6.58 13.02 0.39
CA ILE A 90 -6.28 11.93 1.32
C ILE A 90 -7.46 10.93 1.39
N LEU A 91 -8.70 11.42 1.43
CA LEU A 91 -9.89 10.57 1.50
C LEU A 91 -10.07 9.72 0.23
N GLU A 92 -9.92 10.31 -0.95
CA GLU A 92 -10.02 9.58 -2.22
C GLU A 92 -8.83 8.66 -2.47
N GLY A 93 -7.61 9.09 -2.11
CA GLY A 93 -6.43 8.22 -2.14
C GLY A 93 -6.62 6.99 -1.23
N ARG A 94 -7.19 7.20 -0.05
CA ARG A 94 -7.55 6.12 0.88
C ARG A 94 -8.68 5.25 0.35
N ARG A 95 -9.72 5.83 -0.27
CA ARG A 95 -10.83 5.07 -0.87
C ARG A 95 -10.30 4.16 -1.97
N LEU A 96 -9.51 4.69 -2.89
CA LEU A 96 -8.89 3.94 -3.98
C LEU A 96 -7.93 2.85 -3.48
N ALA A 97 -7.10 3.16 -2.49
CA ALA A 97 -6.19 2.18 -1.88
C ALA A 97 -6.95 1.07 -1.15
N ALA A 98 -8.02 1.41 -0.40
CA ALA A 98 -8.88 0.44 0.26
C ALA A 98 -9.66 -0.40 -0.75
N THR A 99 -10.16 0.18 -1.84
CA THR A 99 -10.82 -0.56 -2.92
C THR A 99 -9.84 -1.53 -3.58
N LYS A 100 -8.63 -1.08 -3.98
CA LYS A 100 -7.59 -1.95 -4.53
C LYS A 100 -7.16 -3.04 -3.55
N HIS A 101 -6.96 -2.71 -2.28
CA HIS A 101 -6.61 -3.68 -1.25
C HIS A 101 -7.75 -4.67 -1.01
N ASN A 102 -9.01 -4.23 -0.98
CA ASN A 102 -10.17 -5.11 -0.80
C ASN A 102 -10.44 -5.98 -2.03
N GLU A 103 -10.21 -5.46 -3.24
CA GLU A 103 -10.20 -6.26 -4.47
C GLU A 103 -9.09 -7.32 -4.39
N GLN A 104 -7.87 -6.93 -4.02
CA GLN A 104 -6.75 -7.85 -3.85
C GLN A 104 -6.99 -8.85 -2.71
N VAL A 105 -7.62 -8.45 -1.60
CA VAL A 105 -7.97 -9.33 -0.48
C VAL A 105 -9.16 -10.22 -0.84
N SER A 106 -10.10 -9.76 -1.66
CA SER A 106 -11.21 -10.58 -2.18
C SER A 106 -10.70 -11.60 -3.19
N ILE A 107 -9.75 -11.21 -4.03
CA ILE A 107 -8.98 -12.09 -4.91
C ILE A 107 -8.19 -13.06 -4.05
N ASN A 108 -7.37 -12.60 -3.10
CA ASN A 108 -6.54 -13.44 -2.24
C ASN A 108 -7.36 -14.34 -1.30
N ARG A 109 -8.53 -13.93 -0.81
CA ARG A 109 -9.43 -14.77 0.01
C ARG A 109 -10.18 -15.79 -0.85
N ARG A 110 -10.61 -15.42 -2.07
CA ARG A 110 -11.10 -16.39 -3.05
C ARG A 110 -9.99 -17.38 -3.40
N LEU A 111 -8.78 -16.91 -3.68
CA LEU A 111 -7.62 -17.73 -3.97
C LEU A 111 -7.28 -18.65 -2.79
N ILE A 112 -7.07 -18.16 -1.57
CA ILE A 112 -6.54 -19.01 -0.47
C ILE A 112 -7.59 -20.01 0.06
N ALA A 113 -8.86 -19.62 0.21
CA ALA A 113 -9.89 -20.51 0.77
C ALA A 113 -10.61 -21.35 -0.29
N ARG A 114 -10.60 -20.93 -1.56
CA ARG A 114 -11.22 -21.69 -2.66
C ARG A 114 -10.23 -22.34 -3.61
N ASN A 115 -8.94 -21.97 -3.68
CA ASN A 115 -8.04 -22.57 -4.68
C ASN A 115 -7.87 -24.08 -4.52
N TYR A 116 -7.78 -24.64 -3.31
CA TYR A 116 -7.58 -26.08 -3.22
C TYR A 116 -8.82 -26.84 -3.70
N LEU A 117 -10.03 -26.44 -3.25
CA LEU A 117 -11.28 -27.08 -3.62
C LEU A 117 -11.70 -26.76 -5.07
N GLU A 118 -11.62 -25.50 -5.51
CA GLU A 118 -11.93 -25.09 -6.89
C GLU A 118 -10.90 -25.62 -7.90
N LEU A 119 -9.61 -25.74 -7.56
CA LEU A 119 -8.63 -26.40 -8.44
C LEU A 119 -8.92 -27.89 -8.55
N LEU A 120 -9.27 -28.55 -7.44
CA LEU A 120 -9.69 -29.95 -7.48
C LEU A 120 -10.98 -30.13 -8.28
N ASP A 121 -11.96 -29.22 -8.14
CA ASP A 121 -13.19 -29.22 -8.94
C ASP A 121 -12.90 -28.95 -10.43
N LEU A 122 -11.98 -28.04 -10.75
CA LEU A 122 -11.54 -27.76 -12.13
C LEU A 122 -10.82 -28.97 -12.74
N LEU A 123 -9.89 -29.58 -12.01
CA LEU A 123 -9.21 -30.81 -12.44
C LEU A 123 -10.21 -31.95 -12.61
N ALA A 124 -11.23 -32.04 -11.77
CA ALA A 124 -12.32 -33.01 -11.92
C ALA A 124 -13.26 -32.71 -13.10
N GLN A 125 -13.27 -31.49 -13.66
CA GLN A 125 -13.99 -31.22 -14.90
C GLN A 125 -13.26 -31.80 -16.11
N GLU A 126 -11.92 -31.82 -16.07
CA GLU A 126 -11.07 -32.32 -17.15
C GLU A 126 -10.75 -33.82 -17.02
N GLU A 127 -10.66 -34.36 -15.79
CA GLU A 127 -10.33 -35.76 -15.52
C GLU A 127 -11.53 -36.53 -14.95
N HIS A 128 -12.09 -37.43 -15.76
CA HIS A 128 -13.24 -38.25 -15.39
C HIS A 128 -13.01 -39.14 -14.16
N LEU A 129 -11.81 -39.70 -13.99
CA LEU A 129 -11.48 -40.56 -12.84
C LEU A 129 -11.51 -39.79 -11.52
N LEU A 130 -11.01 -38.56 -11.52
CA LEU A 130 -11.03 -37.68 -10.36
C LEU A 130 -12.45 -37.22 -10.02
N LYS A 131 -13.26 -36.92 -11.05
CA LYS A 131 -14.70 -36.61 -10.91
C LYS A 131 -15.47 -37.75 -10.26
N ASP A 132 -15.29 -38.95 -10.79
CA ASP A 132 -15.96 -40.15 -10.29
C ASP A 132 -15.50 -40.46 -8.86
N HIS A 133 -14.22 -40.26 -8.55
CA HIS A 133 -13.69 -40.38 -7.18
C HIS A 133 -14.37 -39.40 -6.21
N PHE A 134 -14.53 -38.13 -6.57
CA PHE A 134 -15.21 -37.16 -5.70
C PHE A 134 -16.70 -37.46 -5.47
N LEU A 135 -17.38 -38.00 -6.48
CA LEU A 135 -18.80 -38.35 -6.42
C LEU A 135 -19.06 -39.68 -5.69
N SER A 136 -18.17 -40.67 -5.85
CA SER A 136 -18.35 -42.03 -5.32
C SER A 136 -17.66 -42.28 -3.97
N SER A 137 -16.56 -41.59 -3.68
CA SER A 137 -15.79 -41.81 -2.45
C SER A 137 -16.41 -41.06 -1.27
N SER A 138 -16.89 -41.80 -0.27
CA SER A 138 -17.31 -41.27 1.02
C SER A 138 -16.19 -41.25 2.08
N ILE A 139 -15.08 -41.96 1.83
CA ILE A 139 -14.05 -42.26 2.84
C ILE A 139 -12.84 -41.32 2.72
N PHE A 140 -12.36 -41.04 1.51
CA PHE A 140 -11.21 -40.16 1.28
C PHE A 140 -11.50 -39.22 0.12
N LYS A 141 -11.47 -37.91 0.39
CA LYS A 141 -11.69 -36.85 -0.60
C LYS A 141 -10.47 -35.96 -0.79
N GLY A 142 -9.35 -36.21 -0.10
CA GLY A 142 -8.20 -35.30 -0.13
C GLY A 142 -8.42 -33.92 0.53
N THR A 143 -9.65 -33.56 0.90
CA THR A 143 -10.03 -32.23 1.41
C THR A 143 -9.79 -32.02 2.90
N SER A 144 -9.13 -32.97 3.58
CA SER A 144 -8.91 -32.86 5.03
C SER A 144 -7.93 -31.73 5.36
N LYS A 145 -8.07 -31.15 6.55
CA LYS A 145 -7.15 -30.13 7.07
C LYS A 145 -5.69 -30.60 7.04
N ILE A 146 -5.44 -31.89 7.29
CA ILE A 146 -4.09 -32.46 7.32
C ILE A 146 -3.44 -32.38 5.95
N ILE A 147 -4.17 -32.77 4.90
CA ILE A 147 -3.67 -32.78 3.52
C ILE A 147 -3.48 -31.36 3.01
N GLN A 148 -4.44 -30.47 3.28
CA GLN A 148 -4.32 -29.06 2.92
C GLN A 148 -3.09 -28.41 3.56
N ASN A 149 -2.85 -28.66 4.84
CA ASN A 149 -1.69 -28.12 5.54
C ASN A 149 -0.37 -28.71 5.01
N ASP A 150 -0.28 -30.03 4.78
CA ASP A 150 0.93 -30.63 4.20
C ASP A 150 1.24 -30.04 2.82
N LEU A 151 0.23 -29.85 1.96
CA LEU A 151 0.41 -29.19 0.66
C LEU A 151 0.89 -27.75 0.80
N ILE A 152 0.30 -26.98 1.72
CA ILE A 152 0.75 -25.62 2.02
C ILE A 152 2.21 -25.63 2.46
N ASP A 153 2.62 -26.58 3.30
CA ASP A 153 3.99 -26.71 3.77
C ASP A 153 4.96 -27.08 2.63
N ARG A 154 4.56 -27.97 1.71
CA ARG A 154 5.37 -28.32 0.51
C ARG A 154 5.53 -27.12 -0.42
N VAL A 155 4.45 -26.43 -0.74
CA VAL A 155 4.48 -25.24 -1.60
C VAL A 155 5.34 -24.15 -0.95
N THR A 156 5.17 -23.92 0.35
CA THR A 156 5.98 -22.98 1.12
C THR A 156 7.46 -23.33 1.07
N THR A 157 7.81 -24.61 1.18
CA THR A 157 9.20 -25.08 1.09
C THR A 157 9.80 -24.76 -0.29
N ILE A 158 9.08 -25.03 -1.37
CA ILE A 158 9.54 -24.74 -2.74
C ILE A 158 9.69 -23.23 -2.93
N LEU A 159 8.69 -22.44 -2.54
CA LEU A 159 8.75 -20.97 -2.64
C LEU A 159 9.92 -20.40 -1.85
N ASN A 160 10.12 -20.84 -0.61
CA ASN A 160 11.24 -20.40 0.21
C ASN A 160 12.59 -20.80 -0.40
N SER A 161 12.69 -21.97 -1.03
CA SER A 161 13.91 -22.40 -1.71
C SER A 161 14.23 -21.49 -2.92
N ASN A 162 13.21 -21.04 -3.65
CA ASN A 162 13.39 -20.11 -4.77
C ASN A 162 13.77 -18.71 -4.27
N ILE A 163 13.07 -18.21 -3.26
CA ILE A 163 13.40 -16.92 -2.62
C ILE A 163 14.81 -16.95 -2.03
N PHE A 164 15.25 -18.08 -1.47
CA PHE A 164 16.61 -18.21 -0.97
C PHE A 164 17.64 -18.07 -2.10
N LYS A 165 17.43 -18.71 -3.25
CA LYS A 165 18.31 -18.56 -4.42
C LYS A 165 18.34 -17.11 -4.92
N GLU A 166 17.18 -16.46 -5.00
CA GLU A 166 17.01 -15.05 -5.34
C GLU A 166 17.82 -14.12 -4.39
N ILE A 167 17.78 -14.39 -3.09
CA ILE A 167 18.52 -13.65 -2.07
C ILE A 167 20.04 -13.86 -2.21
N GLN A 168 20.47 -15.05 -2.61
CA GLN A 168 21.89 -15.34 -2.79
C GLN A 168 22.49 -14.58 -3.98
N THR A 169 21.72 -14.38 -5.06
CA THR A 169 22.16 -13.58 -6.21
C THR A 169 22.04 -12.08 -5.97
N ALA A 170 21.14 -11.64 -5.09
CA ALA A 170 21.01 -10.24 -4.72
C ALA A 170 22.28 -9.72 -4.01
N ASN A 171 22.74 -8.54 -4.44
CA ASN A 171 23.88 -7.84 -3.83
C ASN A 171 23.50 -7.13 -2.53
N TYR A 172 22.30 -6.53 -2.51
CA TYR A 172 21.85 -5.70 -1.40
C TYR A 172 20.38 -5.95 -1.08
N ILE A 173 20.06 -5.90 0.21
CA ILE A 173 18.74 -6.23 0.73
C ILE A 173 18.32 -5.17 1.75
N SER A 174 17.07 -4.77 1.65
CA SER A 174 16.38 -3.94 2.64
C SER A 174 15.38 -4.79 3.40
N ILE A 175 15.30 -4.59 4.71
CA ILE A 175 14.34 -5.26 5.59
C ILE A 175 13.23 -4.27 5.94
N GLN A 176 11.99 -4.69 5.78
CA GLN A 176 10.82 -3.98 6.28
C GLN A 176 10.18 -4.85 7.36
N ALA A 177 9.84 -4.24 8.50
CA ALA A 177 9.07 -4.95 9.52
C ALA A 177 7.97 -4.06 10.12
N ASP A 178 6.85 -4.69 10.44
CA ASP A 178 5.69 -4.03 11.06
C ASP A 178 5.06 -4.95 12.12
N GLU A 179 4.72 -4.38 13.27
CA GLU A 179 4.02 -5.08 14.35
C GLU A 179 2.52 -4.95 14.18
N THR A 180 1.82 -6.07 14.20
CA THR A 180 0.36 -6.10 14.26
C THR A 180 -0.11 -6.99 15.39
N THR A 181 -1.35 -6.78 15.84
CA THR A 181 -2.01 -7.68 16.79
C THR A 181 -3.06 -8.48 16.04
N ASP A 182 -2.96 -9.81 16.10
CA ASP A 182 -3.90 -10.71 15.47
C ASP A 182 -5.25 -10.78 16.23
N VAL A 183 -6.20 -11.53 15.66
CA VAL A 183 -7.55 -11.71 16.22
C VAL A 183 -7.57 -12.42 17.57
N SER A 184 -6.50 -13.13 17.92
CA SER A 184 -6.33 -13.86 19.18
C SER A 184 -5.57 -13.02 20.22
N CYS A 185 -5.41 -11.72 19.97
CA CYS A 185 -4.63 -10.79 20.79
C CYS A 185 -3.14 -11.12 20.89
N ARG A 186 -2.60 -11.91 19.96
CA ARG A 186 -1.16 -12.18 19.87
C ARG A 186 -0.51 -11.14 18.98
N SER A 187 0.69 -10.72 19.38
CA SER A 187 1.43 -9.71 18.64
C SER A 187 2.39 -10.40 17.71
N GLN A 188 2.29 -10.05 16.43
CA GLN A 188 3.05 -10.67 15.37
C GLN A 188 3.82 -9.58 14.63
N MET A 189 5.08 -9.86 14.34
CA MET A 189 5.90 -9.04 13.47
C MET A 189 5.87 -9.65 12.06
N SER A 190 5.41 -8.86 11.10
CA SER A 190 5.57 -9.17 9.68
C SER A 190 6.95 -8.75 9.21
N ILE A 191 7.62 -9.59 8.43
CA ILE A 191 8.92 -9.26 7.83
C ILE A 191 8.84 -9.43 6.31
N ILE A 192 9.31 -8.42 5.60
CA ILE A 192 9.39 -8.39 4.14
C ILE A 192 10.82 -8.04 3.76
N PHE A 193 11.37 -8.77 2.80
CA PHE A 193 12.63 -8.41 2.16
C PHE A 193 12.37 -7.71 0.84
N ARG A 194 13.12 -6.64 0.62
CA ARG A 194 13.10 -5.88 -0.63
C ARG A 194 14.49 -5.85 -1.21
N TYR A 195 14.62 -6.25 -2.47
CA TYR A 195 15.90 -6.30 -3.18
C TYR A 195 15.68 -6.14 -4.69
N VAL A 196 16.76 -6.13 -5.46
CA VAL A 196 16.73 -5.95 -6.91
C VAL A 196 17.16 -7.26 -7.59
N ILE A 197 16.36 -7.71 -8.55
CA ILE A 197 16.67 -8.84 -9.44
C ILE A 197 16.43 -8.37 -10.85
N GLU A 198 17.40 -8.58 -11.74
CA GLU A 198 17.26 -8.23 -13.17
C GLU A 198 16.76 -6.79 -13.37
N GLU A 199 17.29 -5.86 -12.57
CA GLU A 199 16.94 -4.42 -12.55
C GLU A 199 15.53 -4.08 -12.02
N GLU A 200 14.73 -5.08 -11.67
CA GLU A 200 13.40 -4.92 -11.08
C GLU A 200 13.43 -4.99 -9.56
N ILE A 201 12.58 -4.18 -8.92
CA ILE A 201 12.43 -4.18 -7.47
C ILE A 201 11.44 -5.27 -7.08
N VAL A 202 11.90 -6.20 -6.26
CA VAL A 202 11.12 -7.33 -5.77
C VAL A 202 10.92 -7.21 -4.27
N GLU A 203 9.69 -7.42 -3.82
CA GLU A 203 9.33 -7.52 -2.41
C GLU A 203 8.83 -8.95 -2.12
N ARG A 204 9.48 -9.64 -1.17
CA ARG A 204 9.11 -11.00 -0.73
C ARG A 204 8.68 -10.97 0.71
N PHE A 205 7.46 -11.42 0.96
CA PHE A 205 6.97 -11.67 2.30
C PHE A 205 7.65 -12.93 2.87
N ILE A 206 8.29 -12.78 4.02
CA ILE A 206 9.08 -13.84 4.64
C ILE A 206 8.25 -14.62 5.67
N GLY A 207 7.38 -13.92 6.40
CA GLY A 207 6.53 -14.56 7.38
C GLY A 207 6.04 -13.62 8.47
N PHE A 208 5.19 -14.19 9.32
CA PHE A 208 4.83 -13.63 10.60
C PHE A 208 5.61 -14.32 11.72
N PHE A 209 6.12 -13.54 12.64
CA PHE A 209 6.91 -14.00 13.78
C PHE A 209 6.20 -13.58 15.06
N ASP A 210 5.97 -14.53 15.96
CA ASP A 210 5.32 -14.23 17.25
C ASP A 210 6.28 -13.44 18.13
N VAL A 211 5.85 -12.24 18.52
CA VAL A 211 6.57 -11.31 19.42
C VAL A 211 5.74 -11.01 20.66
N SER A 212 4.77 -11.88 20.99
CA SER A 212 3.87 -11.69 22.13
C SER A 212 4.60 -11.76 23.48
N SER A 213 5.68 -12.55 23.55
CA SER A 213 6.46 -12.75 24.78
C SER A 213 7.34 -11.56 25.13
N ASP A 214 7.91 -10.89 24.12
CA ASP A 214 8.82 -9.77 24.32
C ASP A 214 8.65 -8.71 23.22
N LYS A 215 8.14 -7.55 23.63
CA LYS A 215 7.93 -6.37 22.77
C LYS A 215 8.95 -5.27 23.02
N THR A 216 10.02 -5.57 23.75
CA THR A 216 11.10 -4.61 23.94
C THR A 216 11.91 -4.48 22.65
N GLY A 217 12.71 -3.40 22.54
CA GLY A 217 13.56 -3.20 21.37
C GLY A 217 14.55 -4.36 21.17
N SER A 218 15.00 -5.00 22.26
CA SER A 218 15.87 -6.18 22.22
C SER A 218 15.15 -7.38 21.62
N GLY A 219 14.02 -7.81 22.19
CA GLY A 219 13.29 -8.98 21.70
C GLY A 219 12.90 -8.86 20.23
N LEU A 220 12.48 -7.67 19.81
CA LEU A 220 12.16 -7.40 18.41
C LEU A 220 13.40 -7.44 17.49
N ALA A 221 14.52 -6.88 17.94
CA ALA A 221 15.78 -6.97 17.21
C ALA A 221 16.29 -8.42 17.12
N ASP A 222 16.17 -9.20 18.18
CA ASP A 222 16.58 -10.61 18.23
C ASP A 222 15.78 -11.45 17.22
N VAL A 223 14.48 -11.20 17.09
CA VAL A 223 13.66 -11.83 16.05
C VAL A 223 14.17 -11.48 14.66
N ILE A 224 14.43 -10.20 14.38
CA ILE A 224 14.96 -9.77 13.08
C ILE A 224 16.34 -10.41 12.80
N LEU A 225 17.24 -10.44 13.80
CA LEU A 225 18.56 -11.06 13.69
C LEU A 225 18.47 -12.58 13.48
N SER A 226 17.52 -13.25 14.13
CA SER A 226 17.28 -14.69 13.93
C SER A 226 16.85 -14.98 12.49
N VAL A 227 16.03 -14.10 11.90
CA VAL A 227 15.58 -14.21 10.51
C VAL A 227 16.74 -13.92 9.56
N ILE A 228 17.52 -12.88 9.82
CA ILE A 228 18.74 -12.56 9.06
C ILE A 228 19.69 -13.77 9.00
N LYS A 229 19.90 -14.42 10.14
CA LYS A 229 20.74 -15.62 10.25
C LYS A 229 20.12 -16.82 9.54
N LYS A 230 18.81 -17.04 9.67
CA LYS A 230 18.08 -18.15 9.03
C LYS A 230 18.15 -18.08 7.50
N TRP A 231 18.11 -16.88 6.94
CA TRP A 231 18.14 -16.64 5.50
C TRP A 231 19.54 -16.35 4.95
N ASP A 232 20.58 -16.46 5.79
CA ASP A 232 21.98 -16.28 5.43
C ASP A 232 22.25 -14.99 4.62
N LEU A 233 21.74 -13.86 5.13
CA LEU A 233 21.89 -12.56 4.44
C LEU A 233 23.29 -11.96 4.59
N GLY A 234 24.08 -12.42 5.57
CA GLY A 234 25.41 -11.89 5.87
C GLY A 234 25.42 -10.37 6.04
N ASN A 235 26.31 -9.69 5.31
CA ASN A 235 26.48 -8.22 5.32
C ASN A 235 25.74 -7.50 4.18
N LYS A 236 24.79 -8.18 3.49
CA LYS A 236 24.06 -7.61 2.35
C LYS A 236 23.00 -6.57 2.75
N ILE A 237 22.77 -6.39 4.05
CA ILE A 237 21.70 -5.53 4.57
C ILE A 237 22.13 -4.07 4.49
N ILE A 238 21.40 -3.29 3.69
CA ILE A 238 21.70 -1.85 3.48
C ILE A 238 20.67 -0.94 4.12
N ALA A 239 19.46 -1.43 4.37
CA ALA A 239 18.39 -0.63 4.92
C ALA A 239 17.47 -1.44 5.84
N GLN A 240 16.96 -0.75 6.85
CA GLN A 240 15.96 -1.22 7.80
C GLN A 240 14.81 -0.20 7.85
N THR A 241 13.59 -0.67 7.65
CA THR A 241 12.41 0.20 7.51
C THR A 241 11.34 -0.22 8.51
N TYR A 242 11.07 0.64 9.49
CA TYR A 242 10.10 0.39 10.55
C TYR A 242 9.23 1.62 10.83
N ASP A 243 8.26 1.47 11.71
CA ASP A 243 7.46 2.59 12.20
C ASP A 243 8.26 3.53 13.14
N GLY A 244 7.65 4.67 13.45
CA GLY A 244 8.23 5.69 14.31
C GLY A 244 8.09 5.41 15.81
N ALA A 245 7.64 4.22 16.23
CA ALA A 245 7.52 3.93 17.65
C ALA A 245 8.90 4.00 18.32
N SER A 246 8.96 4.43 19.58
CA SER A 246 10.23 4.57 20.31
C SER A 246 10.99 3.24 20.42
N VAL A 247 10.27 2.12 20.47
CA VAL A 247 10.82 0.76 20.49
C VAL A 247 11.50 0.41 19.16
N MET A 248 10.96 0.87 18.03
CA MET A 248 11.52 0.56 16.70
C MET A 248 12.59 1.56 16.28
N SER A 249 12.32 2.86 16.41
CA SER A 249 13.14 3.98 15.92
C SER A 249 14.05 4.63 16.96
N GLY A 250 14.02 4.13 18.21
CA GLY A 250 14.81 4.67 19.30
C GLY A 250 16.32 4.66 19.01
N THR A 251 17.00 5.76 19.35
CA THR A 251 18.43 5.94 19.03
C THR A 251 19.40 5.24 19.97
N LYS A 252 18.94 4.82 21.16
CA LYS A 252 19.77 4.15 22.17
C LYS A 252 19.44 2.67 22.34
N ASN A 253 18.14 2.35 22.52
CA ASN A 253 17.64 1.00 22.79
C ASN A 253 16.53 0.58 21.81
N GLY A 254 16.39 1.30 20.70
CA GLY A 254 15.43 0.92 19.67
C GLY A 254 16.01 -0.14 18.74
N VAL A 255 15.15 -0.91 18.08
CA VAL A 255 15.53 -1.92 17.07
C VAL A 255 16.53 -1.34 16.07
N GLN A 256 16.25 -0.13 15.56
CA GLN A 256 17.15 0.63 14.70
C GLN A 256 18.59 0.67 15.20
N SER A 257 18.77 1.07 16.47
CA SER A 257 20.08 1.27 17.06
C SER A 257 20.81 -0.05 17.27
N LEU A 258 20.08 -1.08 17.69
CA LEU A 258 20.63 -2.42 17.94
C LEU A 258 21.11 -3.08 16.65
N ILE A 259 20.29 -3.03 15.58
CA ILE A 259 20.69 -3.55 14.27
C ILE A 259 21.85 -2.75 13.69
N LYS A 260 21.87 -1.42 13.87
CA LYS A 260 22.96 -0.57 13.39
C LYS A 260 24.29 -0.82 14.12
N ASN A 261 24.27 -1.23 15.38
CA ASN A 261 25.48 -1.61 16.10
C ASN A 261 26.14 -2.88 15.51
N ILE A 262 25.33 -3.80 14.97
CA ILE A 262 25.82 -5.04 14.33
C ILE A 262 26.18 -4.78 12.86
N TYR A 263 25.38 -3.96 12.17
CA TYR A 263 25.56 -3.59 10.77
C TYR A 263 25.76 -2.07 10.64
N PRO A 264 26.98 -1.54 10.79
CA PRO A 264 27.24 -0.10 10.86
C PRO A 264 26.76 0.71 9.65
N ASN A 265 26.74 0.07 8.47
CA ASN A 265 26.36 0.69 7.20
C ASN A 265 24.85 0.67 6.93
N VAL A 266 24.03 0.08 7.81
CA VAL A 266 22.59 0.00 7.60
C VAL A 266 21.92 1.36 7.80
N LEU A 267 21.11 1.75 6.82
CA LEU A 267 20.31 2.96 6.89
C LEU A 267 18.96 2.66 7.54
N PHE A 268 18.58 3.46 8.55
CA PHE A 268 17.21 3.46 9.02
C PHE A 268 16.32 4.37 8.18
N ILE A 269 15.20 3.83 7.70
CA ILE A 269 14.17 4.54 6.96
C ILE A 269 12.89 4.52 7.81
N HIS A 270 12.47 5.69 8.27
CA HIS A 270 11.19 5.83 8.96
C HIS A 270 10.06 5.63 7.96
N CYS A 271 9.09 4.77 8.28
CA CYS A 271 7.85 4.63 7.53
C CYS A 271 7.20 6.00 7.20
N TYR A 272 7.19 6.37 5.92
CA TYR A 272 6.63 7.64 5.45
C TYR A 272 5.13 7.78 5.76
N ALA A 273 4.38 6.68 5.75
CA ALA A 273 2.96 6.71 6.11
C ALA A 273 2.77 7.10 7.59
N HIS A 274 3.65 6.60 8.47
CA HIS A 274 3.66 6.99 9.87
C HIS A 274 4.06 8.47 10.03
N GLN A 275 5.12 8.92 9.34
CA GLN A 275 5.55 10.33 9.38
C GLN A 275 4.45 11.28 8.90
N LEU A 276 3.79 10.97 7.79
CA LEU A 276 2.67 11.75 7.28
C LEU A 276 1.55 11.85 8.31
N ASN A 277 1.20 10.74 8.96
CA ASN A 277 0.20 10.74 10.02
C ASN A 277 0.60 11.63 11.22
N LEU A 278 1.87 11.58 11.65
CA LEU A 278 2.37 12.45 12.71
C LEU A 278 2.24 13.93 12.33
N VAL A 279 2.64 14.31 11.11
CA VAL A 279 2.51 15.69 10.61
C VAL A 279 1.05 16.14 10.63
N LEU A 280 0.13 15.31 10.13
CA LEU A 280 -1.30 15.61 10.14
C LEU A 280 -1.85 15.74 11.57
N LEU A 281 -1.44 14.86 12.48
CA LEU A 281 -1.88 14.87 13.88
C LEU A 281 -1.35 16.10 14.63
N TYR A 282 -0.09 16.47 14.43
CA TYR A 282 0.49 17.68 15.01
C TYR A 282 -0.15 18.94 14.42
N GLY A 283 -0.37 18.99 13.11
CA GLY A 283 -1.09 20.09 12.46
C GLY A 283 -2.53 20.24 12.97
N ALA A 284 -3.26 19.12 13.14
CA ALA A 284 -4.60 19.15 13.72
C ALA A 284 -4.61 19.69 15.16
N LYS A 285 -3.57 19.39 15.95
CA LYS A 285 -3.43 19.87 17.33
C LYS A 285 -3.19 21.39 17.43
N THR A 286 -2.65 22.04 16.41
CA THR A 286 -2.45 23.51 16.43
C THR A 286 -3.76 24.27 16.19
N ILE A 287 -4.71 23.66 15.48
CA ILE A 287 -6.01 24.25 15.17
C ILE A 287 -6.99 24.00 16.34
N LYS A 288 -7.21 25.02 17.19
CA LYS A 288 -8.04 24.91 18.42
C LYS A 288 -9.41 24.24 18.20
N PRO A 289 -10.24 24.63 17.20
CA PRO A 289 -11.53 23.96 16.97
C PRO A 289 -11.40 22.47 16.65
N VAL A 290 -10.40 22.10 15.83
CA VAL A 290 -10.14 20.70 15.45
C VAL A 290 -9.65 19.91 16.66
N LYS A 291 -8.75 20.49 17.46
CA LYS A 291 -8.30 19.88 18.72
C LYS A 291 -9.47 19.61 19.66
N LEU A 292 -10.37 20.58 19.87
CA LEU A 292 -11.56 20.41 20.71
C LEU A 292 -12.48 19.32 20.16
N PHE A 293 -12.71 19.31 18.84
CA PHE A 293 -13.49 18.27 18.19
C PHE A 293 -12.91 16.86 18.41
N ILE A 294 -11.60 16.69 18.19
CA ILE A 294 -10.91 15.41 18.43
C ILE A 294 -10.96 15.01 19.91
N CYS A 295 -10.74 15.96 20.83
CA CYS A 295 -10.87 15.72 22.28
C CYS A 295 -12.28 15.23 22.63
N ASN A 296 -13.33 15.85 22.08
CA ASN A 296 -14.71 15.43 22.30
C ASN A 296 -14.94 14.00 21.79
N LEU A 297 -14.49 13.66 20.58
CA LEU A 297 -14.60 12.30 20.04
C LEU A 297 -13.96 11.25 20.97
N THR A 298 -12.75 11.53 21.48
CA THR A 298 -12.07 10.66 22.43
C THR A 298 -12.79 10.59 23.77
N MET A 299 -13.40 11.68 24.21
CA MET A 299 -14.19 11.74 25.46
C MET A 299 -15.44 10.87 25.38
N PHE A 300 -16.16 10.87 24.24
CA PHE A 300 -17.29 9.95 24.03
C PHE A 300 -16.86 8.50 24.21
N HIS A 301 -15.76 8.08 23.57
CA HIS A 301 -15.24 6.72 23.74
C HIS A 301 -14.87 6.43 25.20
N THR A 302 -14.13 7.33 25.85
CA THR A 302 -13.68 7.16 27.24
C THR A 302 -14.86 7.08 28.22
N PHE A 303 -15.90 7.88 27.99
CA PHE A 303 -17.12 7.88 28.79
C PHE A 303 -17.81 6.51 28.76
N PHE A 304 -18.09 5.97 27.57
CA PHE A 304 -18.80 4.69 27.47
C PHE A 304 -17.93 3.48 27.83
N SER A 305 -16.64 3.49 27.49
CA SER A 305 -15.73 2.35 27.73
C SER A 305 -15.34 2.15 29.20
N ARG A 306 -15.31 3.21 30.03
CA ARG A 306 -14.95 3.09 31.46
C ARG A 306 -16.07 2.55 32.35
N SER A 307 -17.20 2.12 31.79
CA SER A 307 -18.30 1.52 32.53
C SER A 307 -18.91 0.39 31.76
N SER A 308 -18.90 -0.80 32.35
CA SER A 308 -19.56 -1.99 31.82
C SER A 308 -21.04 -1.75 31.54
N LYS A 309 -21.74 -1.05 32.46
CA LYS A 309 -23.16 -0.67 32.30
C LYS A 309 -23.39 0.21 31.07
N ARG A 310 -22.57 1.25 30.86
CA ARG A 310 -22.69 2.14 29.69
C ARG A 310 -22.27 1.46 28.38
N SER A 311 -21.26 0.59 28.44
CA SER A 311 -20.88 -0.25 27.29
C SER A 311 -21.98 -1.24 26.89
N GLU A 312 -22.71 -1.79 27.86
CA GLU A 312 -23.87 -2.66 27.60
C GLU A 312 -25.00 -1.91 26.91
N LEU A 313 -25.30 -0.68 27.33
CA LEU A 313 -26.32 0.17 26.71
C LEU A 313 -26.05 0.41 25.22
N LEU A 314 -24.79 0.64 24.83
CA LEU A 314 -24.41 0.75 23.41
C LEU A 314 -24.64 -0.57 22.67
N ARG A 315 -24.30 -1.69 23.30
CA ARG A 315 -24.50 -3.04 22.75
C ARG A 315 -25.98 -3.35 22.52
N GLN A 316 -26.86 -2.92 23.42
CA GLN A 316 -28.32 -3.05 23.28
C GLN A 316 -28.86 -2.24 22.09
N GLN A 317 -28.22 -1.11 21.76
CA GLN A 317 -28.53 -0.33 20.55
C GLN A 317 -27.88 -0.89 19.28
N GLY A 318 -27.14 -2.01 19.37
CA GLY A 318 -26.58 -2.70 18.22
C GLY A 318 -25.27 -2.12 17.66
N PHE A 319 -24.61 -1.20 18.38
CA PHE A 319 -23.34 -0.62 17.92
C PHE A 319 -22.28 -0.52 19.02
N LYS A 320 -21.02 -0.35 18.60
CA LYS A 320 -19.88 -0.16 19.50
C LYS A 320 -19.02 1.00 19.02
N LEU A 321 -18.60 1.87 19.93
CA LEU A 321 -17.62 2.90 19.61
C LEU A 321 -16.25 2.23 19.36
N PRO A 322 -15.54 2.57 18.27
CA PRO A 322 -14.20 2.02 18.03
C PRO A 322 -13.25 2.35 19.19
N ASN A 323 -12.27 1.49 19.45
CA ASN A 323 -11.28 1.72 20.51
C ASN A 323 -10.27 2.78 20.10
N HIS A 324 -9.96 3.72 21.02
CA HIS A 324 -8.93 4.73 20.82
C HIS A 324 -7.55 4.10 20.62
N SER A 325 -6.85 4.54 19.58
CA SER A 325 -5.44 4.24 19.37
C SER A 325 -4.78 5.41 18.65
N ASP A 326 -3.78 6.02 19.28
CA ASP A 326 -2.96 7.07 18.67
C ASP A 326 -2.12 6.54 17.49
N THR A 327 -1.86 5.24 17.45
CA THR A 327 -0.99 4.57 16.47
C THR A 327 -1.71 4.10 15.21
N ARG A 328 -3.03 3.93 15.21
CA ARG A 328 -3.75 3.37 14.04
C ARG A 328 -4.51 4.44 13.27
N TRP A 329 -4.18 4.54 11.97
CA TRP A 329 -4.55 5.60 11.01
C TRP A 329 -6.04 5.94 10.89
N ASN A 330 -6.94 5.07 11.35
CA ASN A 330 -8.37 5.11 11.02
C ASN A 330 -9.29 5.37 12.23
N TYR A 331 -8.75 5.63 13.42
CA TYR A 331 -9.56 5.79 14.62
C TYR A 331 -10.52 7.00 14.51
N HIS A 332 -9.99 8.20 14.29
CA HIS A 332 -10.80 9.43 14.32
C HIS A 332 -11.88 9.46 13.24
N SER A 333 -11.61 8.94 12.04
CA SER A 333 -12.60 8.89 10.96
C SER A 333 -13.73 7.90 11.27
N ARG A 334 -13.40 6.73 11.84
CA ARG A 334 -14.42 5.73 12.21
C ARG A 334 -15.25 6.21 13.39
N ALA A 335 -14.60 6.78 14.42
CA ALA A 335 -15.28 7.35 15.58
C ALA A 335 -16.26 8.46 15.16
N ALA A 336 -15.82 9.41 14.33
CA ALA A 336 -16.67 10.47 13.80
C ALA A 336 -17.84 9.92 12.97
N SER A 337 -17.60 8.92 12.11
CA SER A 337 -18.66 8.28 11.33
C SER A 337 -19.68 7.56 12.22
N THR A 338 -19.24 6.77 13.20
CA THR A 338 -20.13 6.06 14.13
C THR A 338 -20.98 7.03 14.95
N ILE A 339 -20.37 8.10 15.47
CA ILE A 339 -21.09 9.13 16.24
C ILE A 339 -22.09 9.89 15.35
N LYS A 340 -21.73 10.17 14.10
CA LYS A 340 -22.65 10.79 13.13
C LYS A 340 -23.84 9.89 12.82
N THR A 341 -23.59 8.60 12.58
CA THR A 341 -24.64 7.62 12.25
C THR A 341 -25.60 7.42 13.42
N HIS A 342 -25.08 7.30 14.65
CA HIS A 342 -25.88 7.01 15.85
C HIS A 342 -26.09 8.23 16.76
N PHE A 343 -26.15 9.43 16.17
CA PHE A 343 -26.18 10.67 16.94
C PHE A 343 -27.43 10.78 17.81
N ILE A 344 -28.58 10.33 17.30
CA ILE A 344 -29.87 10.42 17.99
C ILE A 344 -29.89 9.46 19.18
N GLU A 345 -29.46 8.23 18.98
CA GLU A 345 -29.39 7.17 19.99
C GLU A 345 -28.40 7.55 21.10
N LEU A 346 -27.22 8.09 20.74
CA LEU A 346 -26.25 8.60 21.70
C LEU A 346 -26.80 9.77 22.52
N LYS A 347 -27.55 10.68 21.89
CA LYS A 347 -28.19 11.80 22.57
C LYS A 347 -29.22 11.30 23.59
N MET A 348 -30.05 10.33 23.24
CA MET A 348 -31.02 9.72 24.17
C MET A 348 -30.32 9.07 25.37
N LEU A 349 -29.25 8.32 25.12
CA LEU A 349 -28.47 7.63 26.16
C LEU A 349 -27.74 8.57 27.12
N LEU A 350 -27.43 9.80 26.71
CA LEU A 350 -26.80 10.81 27.56
C LEU A 350 -27.81 11.61 28.40
N HIS A 351 -29.10 11.53 28.07
CA HIS A 351 -30.19 12.18 28.80
C HIS A 351 -30.91 11.23 29.79
N MET A 352 -30.58 9.93 29.79
CA MET A 352 -30.93 8.97 30.84
C MET A 352 -29.90 9.01 31.97
#